data_AF-A0A963W6K3-F1
#
_entry.id   AF-A0A963W6K3-F1
#
_cell.length_a   1.000
_cell.length_b   1.000
_cell.length_c   1.000
_cell.angle_alpha   90.00
_cell.angle_beta   90.00
_cell.angle_gamma   90.00
#
_symmetry.space_group_name_H-M   'P 1'
#
loop_
_entity.id
_entity.type
_entity.pdbx_description
1 polymer ?
#
loop_
_entity_poly.entity_id
_entity_poly.type
_entity_poly.pdbx_seq_one_letter_code
_entity_poly.pdbx_strand_id
1 'polypeptide(L)'
;MPVENRKQRAMNSELYLGHERFLELNGQLRETYARLDDTLAHSLRMMASMIDTAQEIGLEPERGQKLFRKLQTFSGNVMSSREDLISVHLEATRIRMRTDQAVVSEGCYPYKPYGLDDEEPTTAEQAPEQKLRVVG
;
A
#
# COMPACT_ATOMS: atom_id res chain seq x y z
N MET A 1 19.44 13.90 -17.88
CA MET A 1 18.91 13.13 -19.03
C MET A 1 17.52 13.65 -19.39
N PRO A 2 17.29 14.10 -20.64
CA PRO A 2 15.97 14.61 -21.07
C PRO A 2 14.88 13.54 -20.94
N VAL A 3 13.64 13.96 -20.68
CA VAL A 3 12.50 13.10 -20.33
C VAL A 3 12.09 12.17 -21.48
N GLU A 4 12.15 12.63 -22.74
CA GLU A 4 11.92 11.79 -23.93
C GLU A 4 12.85 10.56 -23.97
N ASN A 5 14.14 10.73 -23.69
CA ASN A 5 15.12 9.62 -23.71
C ASN A 5 14.90 8.59 -22.59
N ARG A 6 14.15 8.94 -21.53
CA ARG A 6 13.75 8.00 -20.48
C ARG A 6 12.55 7.16 -20.90
N LYS A 7 11.50 7.81 -21.42
CA LYS A 7 10.30 7.12 -21.94
C LYS A 7 10.64 6.13 -23.06
N GLN A 8 11.50 6.52 -23.99
CA GLN A 8 11.92 5.65 -25.09
C GLN A 8 12.69 4.41 -24.60
N ARG A 9 13.54 4.56 -23.57
CA ARG A 9 14.27 3.43 -22.97
C ARG A 9 13.35 2.49 -22.19
N ALA A 10 12.40 3.04 -21.44
CA ALA A 10 11.40 2.25 -20.73
C ALA A 10 10.54 1.41 -21.70
N MET A 11 10.11 2.00 -22.82
CA MET A 11 9.35 1.31 -23.87
C MET A 11 10.14 0.19 -24.56
N ASN A 12 11.46 0.33 -24.66
CA ASN A 12 12.34 -0.66 -25.28
C ASN A 12 12.90 -1.70 -24.29
N SER A 13 12.48 -1.66 -23.03
CA SER A 13 12.90 -2.63 -22.01
C SER A 13 12.13 -3.94 -22.14
N GLU A 14 12.80 -5.08 -21.99
CA GLU A 14 12.16 -6.40 -21.89
C GLU A 14 11.15 -6.50 -20.73
N LEU A 15 11.28 -5.61 -19.75
CA LEU A 15 10.40 -5.55 -18.58
C LEU A 15 9.22 -4.59 -18.78
N TYR A 16 9.00 -4.04 -19.97
CA TYR A 16 7.98 -3.03 -20.21
C TYR A 16 6.57 -3.55 -19.90
N LEU A 17 5.91 -2.92 -18.92
CA LEU A 17 4.50 -3.15 -18.61
C LEU A 17 3.69 -1.91 -19.01
N GLY A 18 2.75 -2.10 -19.93
CA GLY A 18 1.80 -1.06 -20.33
C GLY A 18 1.00 -0.51 -19.15
N HIS A 19 0.66 0.77 -19.20
CA HIS A 19 0.01 1.48 -18.09
C HIS A 19 -1.33 0.86 -17.68
N GLU A 20 -2.18 0.47 -18.64
CA GLU A 20 -3.47 -0.18 -18.35
C GLU A 20 -3.29 -1.51 -17.62
N ARG A 21 -2.36 -2.35 -18.08
CA ARG A 21 -2.08 -3.65 -17.45
C ARG A 21 -1.54 -3.49 -16.03
N PHE A 22 -0.78 -2.44 -15.79
CA PHE A 22 -0.29 -2.09 -14.46
C PHE A 22 -1.43 -1.66 -13.53
N LEU A 23 -2.34 -0.79 -14.00
CA LEU A 23 -3.50 -0.38 -13.21
C LEU A 23 -4.40 -1.58 -12.86
N GLU A 24 -4.61 -2.49 -13.81
CA GLU A 24 -5.37 -3.72 -13.59
C GLU A 24 -4.74 -4.59 -12.50
N LEU A 25 -3.43 -4.84 -12.60
CA LEU A 25 -2.71 -5.67 -11.63
C LEU A 25 -2.70 -5.04 -10.23
N ASN A 26 -2.50 -3.72 -10.14
CA ASN A 26 -2.59 -3.00 -8.87
C ASN A 26 -4.01 -3.04 -8.29
N GLY A 27 -5.04 -2.96 -9.14
CA GLY A 27 -6.44 -3.14 -8.74
C GLY A 27 -6.66 -4.52 -8.11
N GLN A 28 -6.18 -5.58 -8.76
CA GLN A 28 -6.27 -6.96 -8.25
C GLN A 28 -5.54 -7.14 -6.90
N LEU A 29 -4.36 -6.53 -6.75
CA LEU A 29 -3.61 -6.54 -5.48
C LEU A 29 -4.39 -5.84 -4.37
N ARG A 30 -4.92 -4.64 -4.64
CA ARG A 30 -5.74 -3.89 -3.67
C ARG A 30 -7.00 -4.63 -3.27
N GLU A 31 -7.68 -5.25 -4.23
CA GLU A 31 -8.85 -6.09 -3.96
C GLU A 31 -8.48 -7.29 -3.09
N THR A 32 -7.30 -7.89 -3.32
CA THR A 32 -6.81 -9.01 -2.50
C THR A 32 -6.57 -8.56 -1.05
N TYR A 33 -5.99 -7.37 -0.82
CA TYR A 33 -5.85 -6.83 0.54
C TYR A 33 -7.20 -6.68 1.24
N ALA A 34 -8.17 -6.09 0.55
CA ALA A 34 -9.51 -5.89 1.09
C ALA A 34 -10.17 -7.22 1.49
N ARG A 35 -10.06 -8.25 0.64
CA ARG A 35 -10.59 -9.59 0.93
C ARG A 35 -9.91 -10.27 2.11
N LEU A 36 -8.60 -10.08 2.29
CA LEU A 36 -7.88 -10.60 3.45
C LEU A 36 -8.30 -9.86 4.73
N ASP A 37 -8.47 -8.55 4.66
CA ASP A 37 -8.96 -7.73 5.79
C ASP A 37 -10.39 -8.12 6.19
N ASP A 38 -11.27 -8.35 5.21
CA ASP A 38 -12.63 -8.84 5.44
C ASP A 38 -12.62 -10.25 6.06
N THR A 39 -11.76 -11.14 5.56
CA THR A 39 -11.61 -12.50 6.10
C THR A 39 -11.13 -12.47 7.55
N LEU A 40 -10.18 -11.60 7.88
CA LEU A 40 -9.70 -11.40 9.25
C LEU A 40 -10.79 -10.81 10.15
N ALA A 41 -11.56 -9.83 9.67
CA ALA A 41 -12.67 -9.27 10.43
C ALA A 41 -13.76 -10.32 10.70
N HIS A 42 -14.07 -11.16 9.71
CA HIS A 42 -15.02 -12.27 9.89
C HIS A 42 -14.49 -13.34 10.84
N SER A 43 -13.21 -13.70 10.77
CA SER A 43 -12.63 -14.69 11.68
C SER A 43 -12.63 -14.19 13.14
N LEU A 44 -12.35 -12.91 13.36
CA LEU A 44 -12.41 -12.27 14.68
C LEU A 44 -13.83 -12.29 15.27
N ARG A 45 -14.84 -11.98 14.47
CA ARG A 45 -16.25 -12.08 14.89
C ARG A 45 -16.64 -13.53 15.21
N MET A 46 -16.23 -14.47 14.36
CA MET A 46 -16.48 -15.90 14.60
C MET A 46 -15.81 -16.39 15.89
N MET A 47 -14.58 -15.94 16.18
CA MET A 47 -13.90 -16.24 17.45
C MET A 47 -14.71 -15.76 18.66
N ALA A 48 -15.28 -14.55 18.60
CA ALA A 48 -16.15 -14.04 19.67
C ALA A 48 -17.40 -14.93 19.85
N SER A 49 -18.12 -15.24 18.77
CA SER A 49 -19.29 -16.12 18.83
C SER A 49 -18.96 -17.53 19.35
N MET A 50 -17.76 -18.04 19.06
CA MET A 50 -17.31 -19.32 19.61
C MET A 50 -17.02 -19.27 21.11
N ILE A 51 -16.59 -18.13 21.66
CA ILE A 51 -16.44 -17.94 23.11
C ILE A 51 -17.81 -18.02 23.78
N ASP A 52 -18.78 -17.27 23.26
CA ASP A 52 -20.14 -17.26 23.80
C ASP A 52 -20.76 -18.66 23.74
N THR A 53 -20.65 -19.33 22.58
CA THR A 53 -21.17 -20.69 22.38
C THR A 53 -20.48 -21.70 23.30
N ALA A 54 -19.15 -21.59 23.47
CA ALA A 54 -18.40 -22.48 24.36
C ALA A 54 -18.85 -22.36 25.82
N GLN A 55 -19.19 -21.16 26.25
CA GLN A 55 -19.75 -20.89 27.58
C GLN A 55 -21.16 -21.48 27.72
N GLU A 56 -22.02 -21.30 26.71
CA GLU A 56 -23.39 -21.84 26.70
C GLU A 56 -23.44 -23.37 26.77
N ILE A 57 -22.56 -24.07 26.05
CA ILE A 57 -22.54 -25.54 26.03
C ILE A 57 -21.73 -26.16 27.19
N GLY A 58 -21.14 -25.34 28.06
CA GLY A 58 -20.28 -25.83 29.15
C GLY A 58 -19.02 -26.53 28.67
N LEU A 59 -18.39 -26.03 27.58
CA LEU A 59 -17.18 -26.61 27.03
C LEU A 59 -16.04 -26.61 28.07
N GLU A 60 -15.35 -27.73 28.22
CA GLU A 60 -14.17 -27.82 29.06
C GLU A 60 -13.14 -26.72 28.69
N PRO A 61 -12.65 -25.94 29.67
CA PRO A 61 -11.75 -24.81 29.40
C PRO A 61 -10.51 -25.19 28.58
N GLU A 62 -9.93 -26.36 28.81
CA GLU A 62 -8.75 -26.84 28.09
C GLU A 62 -9.02 -27.07 26.59
N ARG A 63 -10.21 -27.60 26.26
CA ARG A 63 -10.63 -27.81 24.86
C ARG A 63 -10.91 -26.48 24.18
N GLY A 64 -11.56 -25.55 24.89
CA GLY A 64 -11.78 -24.18 24.42
C GLY A 64 -10.45 -23.48 24.11
N GLN A 65 -9.50 -23.48 25.05
CA GLN A 65 -8.18 -22.88 24.86
C GLN A 65 -7.44 -23.46 23.64
N LYS A 66 -7.50 -24.77 23.42
CA LYS A 66 -6.86 -25.39 22.25
C LYS A 66 -7.49 -24.93 20.93
N LEU A 67 -8.81 -24.77 20.88
CA LEU A 67 -9.52 -24.23 19.71
C LEU A 67 -9.15 -22.76 19.47
N PHE A 68 -9.17 -21.93 20.52
CA PHE A 68 -8.80 -20.51 20.41
C PHE A 68 -7.36 -20.30 19.96
N ARG A 69 -6.40 -21.11 20.45
CA ARG A 69 -5.01 -21.06 19.96
C ARG A 69 -4.92 -21.32 18.46
N LYS A 70 -5.66 -22.29 17.92
CA LYS A 70 -5.67 -22.57 16.48
C LYS A 70 -6.25 -21.42 15.66
N LEU A 71 -7.31 -20.78 16.16
CA LEU A 71 -7.93 -19.63 15.49
C LEU A 71 -7.03 -18.39 15.55
N GLN A 72 -6.28 -18.22 16.65
CA GLN A 72 -5.26 -17.19 16.76
C GLN A 72 -4.11 -17.42 15.77
N THR A 73 -3.62 -18.67 15.62
CA THR A 73 -2.63 -19.02 14.59
C THR A 73 -3.16 -18.72 13.17
N PHE A 74 -4.41 -19.08 12.88
CA PHE A 74 -5.03 -18.75 11.60
C PHE A 74 -5.02 -17.24 11.34
N SER A 75 -5.45 -16.44 12.32
CA SER A 75 -5.49 -14.98 12.19
C SER A 75 -4.10 -14.38 12.00
N GLY A 76 -3.08 -14.90 12.70
CA GLY A 76 -1.69 -14.53 12.48
C GLY A 76 -1.21 -14.84 11.07
N ASN A 77 -1.53 -16.03 10.54
CA ASN A 77 -1.15 -16.40 9.17
C ASN A 77 -1.80 -15.49 8.12
N VAL A 78 -3.05 -15.07 8.32
CA VAL A 78 -3.73 -14.11 7.42
C VAL A 78 -3.01 -12.76 7.45
N MET A 79 -2.64 -12.26 8.64
CA MET A 79 -1.87 -11.02 8.78
C MET A 79 -0.50 -11.11 8.09
N SER A 80 0.26 -12.18 8.31
CA SER A 80 1.56 -12.37 7.64
C SER A 80 1.42 -12.46 6.13
N SER A 81 0.40 -13.18 5.64
CA SER A 81 0.13 -13.27 4.18
C SER A 81 -0.17 -11.89 3.57
N ARG A 82 -0.85 -11.02 4.33
CA ARG A 82 -1.12 -9.64 3.91
C ARG A 82 0.17 -8.81 3.85
N GLU A 83 1.03 -8.93 4.85
CA GLU A 83 2.34 -8.24 4.87
C GLU A 83 3.25 -8.68 3.72
N ASP A 84 3.26 -9.98 3.41
CA ASP A 84 4.00 -10.54 2.27
C ASP A 84 3.49 -9.96 0.95
N LEU A 85 2.18 -9.90 0.74
CA LEU A 85 1.59 -9.31 -0.47
C LEU A 85 1.84 -7.80 -0.60
N ILE A 86 1.91 -7.07 0.53
CA ILE A 86 2.32 -5.65 0.51
C ILE A 86 3.79 -5.53 0.11
N SER A 87 4.65 -6.39 0.66
CA SER A 87 6.08 -6.41 0.34
C SER A 87 6.33 -6.69 -1.15
N VAL A 88 5.61 -7.66 -1.73
CA VAL A 88 5.64 -7.95 -3.17
C VAL A 88 5.22 -6.73 -4.00
N HIS A 89 4.14 -6.05 -3.62
CA HIS A 89 3.66 -4.87 -4.33
C HIS A 89 4.63 -3.68 -4.24
N LEU A 90 5.26 -3.48 -3.08
CA LEU A 90 6.32 -2.49 -2.88
C LEU A 90 7.53 -2.79 -3.76
N GLU A 91 7.97 -4.05 -3.82
CA GLU A 91 9.10 -4.46 -4.65
C GLU A 91 8.82 -4.30 -6.14
N ALA A 92 7.65 -4.73 -6.61
CA ALA A 92 7.21 -4.54 -7.99
C ALA A 92 7.19 -3.05 -8.37
N THR A 93 6.67 -2.19 -7.48
CA THR A 93 6.67 -0.74 -7.70
C THR A 93 8.08 -0.18 -7.76
N ARG A 94 8.99 -0.59 -6.87
CA ARG A 94 10.40 -0.17 -6.89
C ARG A 94 11.11 -0.57 -8.19
N ILE A 95 10.90 -1.79 -8.68
CA ILE A 95 11.46 -2.23 -9.96
C ILE A 95 11.00 -1.30 -11.09
N ARG A 96 9.69 -0.99 -11.16
CA ARG A 96 9.14 -0.11 -12.20
C ARG A 96 9.64 1.32 -12.13
N MET A 97 9.84 1.87 -10.92
CA MET A 97 10.43 3.20 -10.75
C MET A 97 11.90 3.20 -11.20
N ARG A 98 12.67 2.16 -10.89
CA ARG A 98 14.07 2.01 -11.34
C ARG A 98 14.19 1.85 -12.86
N THR A 99 13.20 1.25 -13.51
CA THR A 99 13.18 1.05 -14.97
C THR A 99 12.53 2.19 -15.75
N ASP A 100 12.26 3.34 -15.10
CA ASP A 100 11.58 4.52 -15.70
C ASP A 100 10.18 4.21 -16.28
N GLN A 101 9.53 3.11 -15.84
CA GLN A 101 8.21 2.69 -16.32
C GLN A 101 7.05 3.26 -15.49
N ALA A 102 7.34 3.78 -14.29
CA ALA A 102 6.36 4.39 -13.39
C ALA A 102 6.80 5.81 -13.03
N VAL A 103 5.91 6.78 -13.22
CA VAL A 103 6.13 8.19 -12.81
C VAL A 103 5.74 8.41 -11.35
N VAL A 104 4.85 7.58 -10.81
CA VAL A 104 4.28 7.67 -9.46
C VAL A 104 4.26 6.29 -8.80
N SER A 105 4.23 6.26 -7.47
CA SER A 105 4.28 5.02 -6.69
C SER A 105 2.90 4.39 -6.41
N GLU A 106 1.80 4.92 -6.95
CA GLU A 106 0.44 4.36 -6.83
C GLU A 106 0.04 3.92 -5.41
N GLY A 107 0.33 4.74 -4.39
CA GLY A 107 -0.02 4.47 -2.99
C GLY A 107 1.01 3.65 -2.21
N CYS A 108 2.12 3.26 -2.85
CA CYS A 108 3.30 2.68 -2.20
C CYS A 108 4.31 3.81 -1.84
N TYR A 109 4.09 4.54 -0.74
CA TYR A 109 5.05 5.55 -0.25
C TYR A 109 5.94 5.03 0.91
N PRO A 110 7.18 5.55 1.09
CA PRO A 110 7.87 6.54 0.26
C PRO A 110 9.11 5.93 -0.44
N TYR A 111 9.13 5.95 -1.77
CA TYR A 111 10.41 5.91 -2.49
C TYR A 111 10.85 7.36 -2.71
N LYS A 112 11.88 7.82 -1.96
CA LYS A 112 12.67 8.97 -2.40
C LYS A 112 13.55 8.49 -3.57
N PRO A 113 13.37 9.01 -4.79
CA PRO A 113 14.28 8.70 -5.88
C PRO A 113 15.68 9.24 -5.54
N TYR A 114 16.70 8.41 -5.75
CA TYR A 114 18.09 8.89 -5.72
C TYR A 114 18.24 10.00 -6.78
N GLY A 115 18.46 11.24 -6.34
CA GLY A 115 18.83 12.38 -7.20
C GLY A 115 17.72 13.36 -7.61
N LEU A 116 16.59 13.42 -6.90
CA LEU A 116 15.74 14.62 -6.90
C LEU A 116 15.83 15.23 -5.50
N ASP A 117 16.71 16.23 -5.38
CA ASP A 117 16.75 17.09 -4.21
C ASP A 117 15.39 17.76 -4.02
N ASP A 118 15.03 17.96 -2.75
CA ASP A 118 13.79 18.54 -2.29
C ASP A 118 13.65 19.99 -2.84
N GLU A 119 13.06 20.18 -4.03
CA GLU A 119 12.46 21.47 -4.38
C GLU A 119 11.09 21.53 -3.70
N GLU A 120 11.05 22.21 -2.55
CA GLU A 120 9.81 22.60 -1.87
C GLU A 120 8.84 23.25 -2.87
N PRO A 121 7.52 22.96 -2.80
CA PRO A 121 6.54 23.69 -3.57
C PRO A 121 6.52 25.13 -3.06
N THR A 122 7.05 26.07 -3.86
CA THR A 122 6.94 27.51 -3.59
C THR A 122 5.51 27.98 -3.81
N THR A 123 4.63 27.72 -2.84
CA THR A 123 3.41 28.51 -2.66
C THR A 123 3.77 29.83 -1.98
N ALA A 124 4.01 30.85 -2.78
CA ALA A 124 3.88 32.25 -2.35
C ALA A 124 3.45 33.08 -3.56
N GLU A 125 2.13 33.14 -3.72
CA GLU A 125 1.39 34.20 -4.39
C GLU A 125 2.02 35.57 -4.08
N GLN A 126 2.75 36.13 -5.04
CA GLN A 126 3.23 37.51 -4.95
C GLN A 126 2.06 38.46 -5.26
N ALA A 127 1.34 38.85 -4.22
CA ALA A 127 0.51 40.04 -4.27
C ALA A 127 1.42 41.28 -4.48
N PRO A 128 1.10 42.19 -5.42
CA PRO A 128 1.93 43.38 -5.65
C PRO A 128 1.66 44.42 -4.55
N GLU A 129 2.61 44.60 -3.62
CA GLU A 129 2.57 45.75 -2.70
C GLU A 129 2.91 47.04 -3.45
N GLN A 130 1.88 47.87 -3.69
CA GLN A 130 2.05 49.30 -3.92
C GLN A 130 2.63 49.94 -2.63
N LYS A 131 3.85 50.48 -2.69
CA LYS A 131 4.32 51.44 -1.69
C LYS A 131 4.32 52.86 -2.24
N LEU A 132 3.39 53.59 -1.64
CA LEU A 132 3.07 55.00 -1.70
C LEU A 132 4.32 55.87 -1.49
N ARG A 133 4.51 56.86 -2.37
CA ARG A 133 5.46 57.99 -2.21
C ARG A 133 5.10 58.79 -0.96
N VAL A 134 6.07 59.05 -0.08
CA VAL A 134 6.02 60.20 0.83
C VAL A 134 7.26 61.05 0.57
N VAL A 135 6.98 62.31 0.25
CA VAL A 135 7.89 63.39 -0.11
C VAL A 135 8.49 63.96 1.18
N GLY A 136 9.80 64.19 1.17
CA GLY A 136 10.50 65.09 2.08
C GLY A 136 11.05 66.27 1.31
#